data_AF-A0A931CX23-F1
#
_entry.id   AF-A0A931CX23-F1
#
_cell.length_a   1.000
_cell.length_b   1.000
_cell.length_c   1.000
_cell.angle_alpha   90.00
_cell.angle_beta   90.00
_cell.angle_gamma   90.00
#
_symmetry.space_group_name_H-M   'P 1'
#
loop_
_entity.id
_entity.type
_entity.pdbx_description
1 polymer ?
#
loop_
_entity_poly.entity_id
_entity_poly.type
_entity_poly.pdbx_seq_one_letter_code
_entity_poly.pdbx_strand_id
1 'polypeptide(L)'
;MSETTVSGTTVSGTAVCSVQPREIVESAFRALCAAGADPAEAQEGGLAVLRAEVDSKHGLALLEQLLAADWSQPVRAAATRSTAWAGVTVHELDCPDQPALRSAMQLIDLAASGGAEEVRVSRTTVSGIPRPLWNDLLLRRSANLQRTIIVAISTKAGTEYLSVHHGSVTSASEPPSAAMAASLLPRSEGENTVVVVLPGTTGLDRQDANICQNPLKVSEYEWLRMYQLSRNYLMADR
;
A
#
# COMPACT_ATOMS: atom_id res chain seq x y z
N MET A 1 2.66 -51.48 -38.81
CA MET A 1 1.52 -51.11 -37.95
C MET A 1 2.06 -50.12 -36.94
N SER A 2 1.83 -48.84 -37.20
CA SER A 2 2.32 -47.75 -36.38
C SER A 2 1.11 -47.15 -35.69
N GLU A 3 0.92 -47.48 -34.41
CA GLU A 3 -0.05 -46.77 -33.56
C GLU A 3 0.68 -45.62 -32.88
N THR A 4 0.26 -44.42 -33.26
CA THR A 4 0.71 -43.14 -32.76
C THR A 4 0.06 -42.89 -31.41
N THR A 5 0.87 -42.87 -30.34
CA THR A 5 0.44 -42.38 -29.03
C THR A 5 0.32 -40.85 -29.09
N VAL A 6 -0.91 -40.32 -29.08
CA VAL A 6 -1.15 -38.89 -28.86
C VAL A 6 -1.36 -38.68 -27.36
N SER A 7 -0.28 -38.30 -26.67
CA SER A 7 -0.36 -37.72 -25.32
C SER A 7 -0.95 -36.32 -25.44
N GLY A 8 -2.26 -36.20 -25.23
CA GLY A 8 -2.92 -34.93 -25.00
C GLY A 8 -2.58 -34.43 -23.60
N THR A 9 -1.53 -33.63 -23.49
CA THR A 9 -1.29 -32.79 -22.30
C THR A 9 -2.35 -31.69 -22.32
N THR A 10 -3.46 -31.88 -21.61
CA THR A 10 -4.35 -30.78 -21.24
C THR A 10 -3.58 -29.86 -20.29
N VAL A 11 -2.97 -28.83 -20.86
CA VAL A 11 -2.59 -27.65 -20.10
C VAL A 11 -3.91 -26.95 -19.73
N SER A 12 -4.45 -27.27 -18.56
CA SER A 12 -5.56 -26.53 -17.97
C SER A 12 -5.08 -25.11 -17.70
N GLY A 13 -5.18 -24.24 -18.71
CA GLY A 13 -4.94 -22.81 -18.55
C GLY A 13 -5.98 -22.25 -17.59
N THR A 14 -5.54 -21.56 -16.56
CA THR A 14 -6.44 -20.79 -15.68
C THR A 14 -7.27 -19.86 -16.56
N ALA A 15 -8.59 -19.98 -16.50
CA ALA A 15 -9.48 -19.14 -17.30
C ALA A 15 -9.25 -17.67 -16.93
N VAL A 16 -9.11 -16.81 -17.93
CA VAL A 16 -8.88 -15.37 -17.76
C VAL A 16 -10.01 -14.57 -18.40
N CYS A 17 -10.44 -13.52 -17.72
CA CYS A 17 -11.42 -12.57 -18.20
C CYS A 17 -10.82 -11.18 -18.39
N SER A 18 -11.52 -10.33 -19.14
CA SER A 18 -11.10 -8.94 -19.39
C SER A 18 -11.88 -8.02 -18.46
N VAL A 19 -11.19 -7.30 -17.58
CA VAL A 19 -11.80 -6.46 -16.55
C VAL A 19 -11.26 -5.04 -16.66
N GLN A 20 -12.13 -4.04 -16.60
CA GLN A 20 -11.69 -2.63 -16.60
C GLN A 20 -11.05 -2.29 -15.25
N PRO A 21 -9.97 -1.48 -15.21
CA PRO A 21 -9.38 -1.02 -13.96
C PRO A 21 -10.39 -0.41 -12.98
N ARG A 22 -11.36 0.36 -13.48
CA ARG A 22 -12.46 0.93 -12.68
C ARG A 22 -13.31 -0.14 -11.98
N GLU A 23 -13.53 -1.30 -12.61
CA GLU A 23 -14.37 -2.36 -12.04
C GLU A 23 -13.71 -3.01 -10.82
N ILE A 24 -12.37 -3.13 -10.83
CA ILE A 24 -11.59 -3.61 -9.68
C ILE A 24 -11.67 -2.59 -8.54
N VAL A 25 -11.43 -1.30 -8.83
CA VAL A 25 -11.48 -0.23 -7.82
C VAL A 25 -12.88 -0.15 -7.21
N GLU A 26 -13.94 -0.14 -8.03
CA GLU A 26 -15.32 -0.08 -7.54
C GLU A 26 -15.70 -1.30 -6.70
N SER A 27 -15.28 -2.51 -7.12
CA SER A 27 -15.58 -3.74 -6.37
C SER A 27 -14.89 -3.74 -5.01
N ALA A 28 -13.62 -3.36 -4.97
CA ALA A 28 -12.85 -3.23 -3.73
C ALA A 28 -13.39 -2.12 -2.82
N PHE A 29 -13.68 -0.94 -3.37
CA PHE A 29 -14.29 0.18 -2.66
C PHE A 29 -15.58 -0.24 -1.96
N ARG A 30 -16.50 -0.88 -2.69
CA ARG A 30 -17.79 -1.34 -2.14
C ARG A 30 -17.60 -2.36 -1.04
N ALA A 31 -16.69 -3.32 -1.23
CA ALA A 31 -16.40 -4.33 -0.21
C ALA A 31 -15.83 -3.71 1.07
N LEU A 32 -14.91 -2.73 0.95
CA LEU A 32 -14.31 -2.04 2.09
C LEU A 32 -15.32 -1.15 2.83
N CYS A 33 -16.14 -0.39 2.11
CA CYS A 33 -17.24 0.36 2.72
C CYS A 33 -18.22 -0.56 3.46
N ALA A 34 -18.53 -1.74 2.88
CA ALA A 34 -19.38 -2.74 3.54
C ALA A 34 -18.75 -3.31 4.82
N ALA A 35 -17.42 -3.39 4.88
CA ALA A 35 -16.71 -3.79 6.09
C ALA A 35 -16.72 -2.69 7.18
N GLY A 36 -17.03 -1.43 6.83
CA GLY A 36 -17.06 -0.29 7.75
C GLY A 36 -15.95 0.74 7.51
N ALA A 37 -15.14 0.58 6.46
CA ALA A 37 -14.16 1.59 6.09
C ALA A 37 -14.87 2.89 5.65
N ASP A 38 -14.32 4.04 6.05
CA ASP A 38 -14.79 5.33 5.55
C ASP A 38 -14.54 5.45 4.03
N PRO A 39 -15.39 6.18 3.27
CA PRO A 39 -15.22 6.31 1.83
C PRO A 39 -13.82 6.75 1.38
N ALA A 40 -13.14 7.61 2.13
CA ALA A 40 -11.76 8.00 1.79
C ALA A 40 -10.78 6.83 1.93
N GLU A 41 -10.93 6.02 2.98
CA GLU A 41 -10.10 4.82 3.21
C GLU A 41 -10.40 3.74 2.19
N ALA A 42 -11.68 3.49 1.89
CA ALA A 42 -12.12 2.53 0.89
C ALA A 42 -11.60 2.89 -0.52
N GLN A 43 -11.56 4.19 -0.84
CA GLN A 43 -11.01 4.67 -2.10
C GLN A 43 -9.51 4.38 -2.21
N GLU A 44 -8.74 4.67 -1.16
CA GLU A 44 -7.31 4.39 -1.10
C GLU A 44 -7.02 2.89 -1.15
N GLY A 45 -7.82 2.08 -0.46
CA GLY A 45 -7.73 0.62 -0.49
C GLY A 45 -8.05 0.05 -1.88
N GLY A 46 -9.07 0.58 -2.56
CA GLY A 46 -9.41 0.18 -3.93
C GLY A 46 -8.30 0.48 -4.95
N LEU A 47 -7.64 1.63 -4.81
CA LEU A 47 -6.47 1.97 -5.64
C LEU A 47 -5.29 1.02 -5.37
N ALA A 48 -5.01 0.70 -4.11
CA ALA A 48 -3.96 -0.23 -3.74
C ALA A 48 -4.23 -1.66 -4.25
N VAL A 49 -5.50 -2.11 -4.21
CA VAL A 49 -5.93 -3.38 -4.79
C VAL A 49 -5.71 -3.42 -6.30
N LEU A 50 -6.08 -2.36 -7.01
CA LEU A 50 -5.81 -2.26 -8.45
C LEU A 50 -4.30 -2.30 -8.75
N ARG A 51 -3.48 -1.58 -7.98
CA ARG A 51 -2.02 -1.62 -8.12
C ARG A 51 -1.47 -3.04 -7.92
N ALA A 52 -1.87 -3.70 -6.84
CA ALA A 52 -1.43 -5.05 -6.53
C ALA A 52 -1.78 -6.05 -7.65
N GLU A 53 -2.95 -5.87 -8.27
CA GLU A 53 -3.40 -6.66 -9.41
C GLU A 53 -2.57 -6.44 -10.67
N VAL A 54 -2.20 -5.18 -10.94
CA VAL A 54 -1.37 -4.82 -12.09
C VAL A 54 0.06 -5.32 -11.92
N ASP A 55 0.65 -5.09 -10.75
CA ASP A 55 2.08 -5.32 -10.53
C ASP A 55 2.41 -6.79 -10.26
N SER A 56 1.51 -7.52 -9.59
CA SER A 56 1.81 -8.84 -9.02
C SER A 56 0.68 -9.85 -9.07
N LYS A 57 -0.49 -9.51 -9.66
CA LYS A 57 -1.67 -10.40 -9.69
C LYS A 57 -2.13 -10.82 -8.29
N HIS A 58 -1.99 -9.91 -7.33
CA HIS A 58 -2.34 -10.13 -5.92
C HIS A 58 -3.49 -9.22 -5.45
N GLY A 59 -4.31 -8.69 -6.37
CA GLY A 59 -5.38 -7.77 -6.02
C GLY A 59 -6.38 -8.38 -5.04
N LEU A 60 -6.86 -9.60 -5.34
CA LEU A 60 -7.78 -10.33 -4.47
C LEU A 60 -7.18 -10.60 -3.09
N ALA A 61 -5.92 -11.08 -3.04
CA ALA A 61 -5.26 -11.42 -1.79
C ALA A 61 -5.13 -10.18 -0.88
N LEU A 62 -4.77 -9.03 -1.46
CA LEU A 62 -4.73 -7.77 -0.72
C LEU A 62 -6.13 -7.36 -0.25
N LEU A 63 -7.15 -7.46 -1.10
CA LEU A 63 -8.53 -7.13 -0.71
C LEU A 63 -9.00 -7.99 0.48
N GLU A 64 -8.79 -9.31 0.43
CA GLU A 64 -9.17 -10.21 1.53
C GLU A 64 -8.39 -9.88 2.82
N GLN A 65 -7.10 -9.54 2.71
CA GLN A 65 -6.33 -9.08 3.87
C GLN A 65 -6.87 -7.78 4.45
N LEU A 66 -7.27 -6.82 3.62
CA LEU A 66 -7.88 -5.57 4.08
C LEU A 66 -9.25 -5.81 4.73
N LEU A 67 -10.07 -6.70 4.17
CA LEU A 67 -11.38 -7.03 4.73
C LEU A 67 -11.32 -7.80 6.05
N ALA A 68 -10.20 -8.48 6.33
CA ALA A 68 -9.97 -9.16 7.60
C ALA A 68 -9.61 -8.19 8.75
N ALA A 69 -9.33 -6.92 8.47
CA ALA A 69 -9.06 -5.92 9.48
C ALA A 69 -10.33 -5.51 10.25
N ASP A 70 -10.16 -5.03 11.49
CA ASP A 70 -11.27 -4.49 12.28
C ASP A 70 -11.60 -3.05 11.86
N TRP A 71 -12.61 -2.92 11.01
CA TRP A 71 -13.16 -1.65 10.55
C TRP A 71 -14.27 -1.09 11.45
N SER A 72 -14.65 -1.80 12.51
CA SER A 72 -15.72 -1.35 13.42
C SER A 72 -15.34 -0.10 14.21
N GLN A 73 -14.03 0.16 14.33
CA GLN A 73 -13.53 1.34 15.01
C GLN A 73 -13.76 2.60 14.16
N PRO A 74 -14.41 3.64 14.74
CA PRO A 74 -14.64 4.89 14.02
C PRO A 74 -13.32 5.50 13.58
N VAL A 75 -13.33 6.17 12.42
CA VAL A 75 -12.16 6.92 11.93
C VAL A 75 -11.77 7.95 12.98
N ARG A 76 -10.64 7.69 13.63
CA ARG A 76 -10.00 8.60 14.58
C ARG A 76 -8.54 8.70 14.21
N ALA A 77 -8.04 9.94 14.17
CA ALA A 77 -6.61 10.16 14.12
C ALA A 77 -5.97 9.45 15.31
N ALA A 78 -4.94 8.65 15.06
CA ALA A 78 -4.23 8.01 16.15
C ALA A 78 -3.49 9.04 16.99
N ALA A 79 -3.24 8.68 18.25
CA ALA A 79 -2.55 9.58 19.16
C ALA A 79 -1.14 9.86 18.60
N THR A 80 -0.80 11.13 18.44
CA THR A 80 0.46 11.54 17.82
C THR A 80 1.30 12.31 18.83
N ARG A 81 2.55 11.89 19.03
CA ARG A 81 3.54 12.65 19.80
C ARG A 81 4.58 13.24 18.84
N SER A 82 4.87 14.53 19.00
CA SER A 82 5.82 15.21 18.13
C SER A 82 7.07 15.59 18.91
N THR A 83 8.24 15.30 18.36
CA THR A 83 9.53 15.73 18.89
C THR A 83 10.34 16.36 17.77
N ALA A 84 11.09 17.42 18.07
CA ALA A 84 11.95 18.09 17.11
C ALA A 84 13.41 17.99 17.58
N TRP A 85 14.31 17.61 16.68
CA TRP A 85 15.74 17.55 16.97
C TRP A 85 16.56 17.80 15.71
N ALA A 86 17.58 18.67 15.81
CA ALA A 86 18.51 18.98 14.73
C ALA A 86 17.86 19.32 13.37
N GLY A 87 16.74 20.06 13.38
CA GLY A 87 16.00 20.44 12.17
C GLY A 87 15.09 19.35 11.58
N VAL A 88 14.97 18.21 12.25
CA VAL A 88 14.06 17.11 11.88
C VAL A 88 12.87 17.10 12.83
N THR A 89 11.66 17.02 12.26
CA THR A 89 10.43 16.78 13.04
C THR A 89 10.07 15.30 12.98
N VAL A 90 9.92 14.68 14.14
CA VAL A 90 9.57 13.27 14.30
C VAL A 90 8.19 13.14 14.94
N HIS A 91 7.27 12.51 14.23
CA HIS A 91 5.94 12.16 14.71
C HIS A 91 5.89 10.67 15.07
N GLU A 92 5.52 10.36 16.30
CA GLU A 92 5.23 9.00 16.74
C GLU A 92 3.72 8.79 16.72
N LEU A 93 3.28 7.83 15.92
CA LEU A 93 1.90 7.43 15.76
C LEU A 93 1.62 6.21 16.64
N ASP A 94 0.78 6.39 17.65
CA ASP A 94 0.24 5.35 18.50
C ASP A 94 -1.14 4.94 17.98
N CYS A 95 -1.16 3.87 17.18
CA CYS A 95 -2.33 3.36 16.47
C CYS A 95 -2.62 1.87 16.76
N PRO A 96 -2.68 1.45 18.04
CA PRO A 96 -2.99 0.08 18.37
C PRO A 96 -4.35 -0.29 17.78
N ASP A 97 -4.44 -1.51 17.24
CA ASP A 97 -5.67 -2.09 16.70
C ASP A 97 -6.28 -1.34 15.50
N GLN A 98 -5.57 -0.40 14.89
CA GLN A 98 -6.03 0.25 13.65
C GLN A 98 -5.77 -0.64 12.42
N PRO A 99 -6.69 -0.65 11.43
CA PRO A 99 -6.43 -1.27 10.14
C PRO A 99 -5.12 -0.81 9.52
N ALA A 100 -4.36 -1.74 8.94
CA ALA A 100 -3.05 -1.47 8.35
C ALA A 100 -3.08 -0.33 7.31
N LEU A 101 -4.15 -0.25 6.51
CA LEU A 101 -4.36 0.81 5.52
C LEU A 101 -4.44 2.19 6.19
N ARG A 102 -5.25 2.31 7.26
CA ARG A 102 -5.41 3.55 8.03
C ARG A 102 -4.08 3.99 8.63
N SER A 103 -3.34 3.07 9.25
CA SER A 103 -2.01 3.33 9.81
C SER A 103 -1.02 3.79 8.73
N ALA A 104 -0.99 3.14 7.57
CA ALA A 104 -0.11 3.50 6.47
C ALA A 104 -0.40 4.92 5.91
N MET A 105 -1.68 5.25 5.73
CA MET A 105 -2.13 6.57 5.30
C MET A 105 -1.76 7.66 6.31
N GLN A 106 -2.04 7.45 7.61
CA GLN A 106 -1.71 8.44 8.63
C GLN A 106 -0.20 8.65 8.77
N LEU A 107 0.61 7.59 8.65
CA LEU A 107 2.06 7.72 8.65
C LEU A 107 2.55 8.59 7.48
N ILE A 108 2.11 8.31 6.25
CA ILE A 108 2.59 9.06 5.08
C ILE A 108 2.08 10.50 5.11
N ASP A 109 0.84 10.74 5.54
CA ASP A 109 0.27 12.09 5.66
C ASP A 109 0.98 12.90 6.75
N LEU A 110 1.30 12.29 7.90
CA LEU A 110 2.09 12.96 8.95
C LEU A 110 3.49 13.32 8.46
N ALA A 111 4.19 12.40 7.79
CA ALA A 111 5.51 12.70 7.25
C ALA A 111 5.45 13.72 6.10
N ALA A 112 4.35 13.77 5.34
CA ALA A 112 4.15 14.73 4.26
C ALA A 112 3.65 16.11 4.70
N SER A 113 3.19 16.25 5.95
CA SER A 113 2.57 17.49 6.47
C SER A 113 3.52 18.70 6.61
N GLY A 114 4.81 18.51 6.35
CA GLY A 114 5.83 19.55 6.48
C GLY A 114 6.04 20.41 5.25
N GLY A 115 6.69 21.56 5.47
CA GLY A 115 7.17 22.41 4.39
C GLY A 115 8.13 21.64 3.46
N ALA A 116 8.26 22.12 2.21
CA ALA A 116 9.09 21.48 1.19
C ALA A 116 10.59 21.40 1.58
N GLU A 117 11.04 22.27 2.48
CA GLU A 117 12.43 22.36 2.95
C GLU A 117 12.69 21.49 4.20
N GLU A 118 11.66 20.90 4.80
CA GLU A 118 11.77 20.19 6.08
C GLU A 118 12.00 18.70 5.87
N VAL A 119 12.91 18.10 6.64
CA VAL A 119 12.91 16.64 6.82
C VAL A 119 11.86 16.29 7.86
N ARG A 120 10.91 15.43 7.50
CA ARG A 120 9.92 14.91 8.43
C ARG A 120 9.96 13.39 8.49
N VAL A 121 9.76 12.89 9.69
CA VAL A 121 9.75 11.47 10.01
C VAL A 121 8.43 11.18 10.71
N SER A 122 7.72 10.15 10.28
CA SER A 122 6.65 9.54 11.07
C SER A 122 7.01 8.10 11.36
N ARG A 123 6.61 7.58 12.52
CA ARG A 123 6.89 6.19 12.88
C ARG A 123 5.81 5.58 13.75
N THR A 124 5.66 4.27 13.64
CA THR A 124 4.79 3.47 14.50
C THR A 124 5.45 2.14 14.85
N THR A 125 5.01 1.54 15.95
CA THR A 125 5.34 0.16 16.35
C THR A 125 4.28 -0.85 15.89
N VAL A 126 3.25 -0.41 15.15
CA VAL A 126 2.29 -1.34 14.53
C VAL A 126 3.00 -2.13 13.43
N SER A 127 3.04 -3.44 13.61
CA SER A 127 3.60 -4.38 12.63
C SER A 127 2.57 -4.78 11.58
N GLY A 128 3.04 -5.41 10.50
CA GLY A 128 2.17 -6.12 9.56
C GLY A 128 1.47 -5.26 8.51
N ILE A 129 1.94 -4.03 8.23
CA ILE A 129 1.44 -3.27 7.07
C ILE A 129 1.87 -3.97 5.78
N PRO A 130 0.92 -4.40 4.91
CA PRO A 130 1.24 -5.14 3.69
C PRO A 130 2.10 -4.31 2.74
N ARG A 131 3.19 -4.90 2.25
CA ARG A 131 4.05 -4.26 1.23
C ARG A 131 3.28 -3.73 0.00
N PRO A 132 2.26 -4.42 -0.54
CA PRO A 132 1.48 -3.88 -1.65
C PRO A 132 0.82 -2.52 -1.36
N LEU A 133 0.43 -2.24 -0.10
CA LEU A 133 -0.09 -0.92 0.28
C LEU A 133 0.98 0.16 0.17
N TRP A 134 2.19 -0.14 0.66
CA TRP A 134 3.32 0.78 0.55
C TRP A 134 3.70 1.05 -0.90
N ASN A 135 3.66 0.04 -1.76
CA ASN A 135 3.99 0.22 -3.17
C ASN A 135 3.10 1.29 -3.84
N ASP A 136 1.79 1.18 -3.66
CA ASP A 136 0.84 2.14 -4.25
C ASP A 136 0.93 3.53 -3.60
N LEU A 137 0.94 3.58 -2.26
CA LEU A 137 1.04 4.84 -1.52
C LEU A 137 2.32 5.59 -1.85
N LEU A 138 3.47 4.91 -1.92
CA LEU A 138 4.75 5.53 -2.26
C LEU A 138 4.74 6.13 -3.66
N LEU A 139 4.26 5.39 -4.67
CA LEU A 139 4.20 5.89 -6.04
C LEU A 139 3.32 7.13 -6.14
N ARG A 140 2.08 7.04 -5.65
CA ARG A 140 1.12 8.15 -5.74
C ARG A 140 1.55 9.36 -4.92
N ARG A 141 2.03 9.16 -3.69
CA ARG A 141 2.44 10.28 -2.82
C ARG A 141 3.74 10.91 -3.26
N SER A 142 4.72 10.14 -3.73
CA SER A 142 5.97 10.70 -4.28
C SER A 142 5.68 11.52 -5.55
N ALA A 143 4.80 11.03 -6.44
CA ALA A 143 4.38 11.75 -7.65
C ALA A 143 3.63 13.06 -7.33
N ASN A 144 2.76 13.05 -6.32
CA ASN A 144 1.98 14.23 -5.92
C ASN A 144 2.82 15.27 -5.19
N LEU A 145 3.71 14.85 -4.30
CA LEU A 145 4.52 15.75 -3.49
C LEU A 145 5.78 16.24 -4.22
N GLN A 146 6.25 15.52 -5.24
CA GLN A 146 7.54 15.76 -5.90
C GLN A 146 8.71 15.74 -4.89
N ARG A 147 8.61 14.86 -3.90
CA ARG A 147 9.58 14.70 -2.82
C ARG A 147 9.95 13.23 -2.72
N THR A 148 11.17 12.98 -2.28
CA THR A 148 11.62 11.62 -2.00
C THR A 148 11.00 11.15 -0.70
N ILE A 149 10.23 10.07 -0.77
CA ILE A 149 9.67 9.35 0.37
C ILE A 149 10.40 8.03 0.52
N ILE A 150 10.83 7.72 1.74
CA ILE A 150 11.51 6.48 2.09
C ILE A 150 10.76 5.83 3.24
N VAL A 151 10.42 4.54 3.09
CA VAL A 151 9.77 3.75 4.13
C VAL A 151 10.74 2.70 4.60
N ALA A 152 11.07 2.70 5.89
CA ALA A 152 11.83 1.64 6.54
C ALA A 152 10.85 0.74 7.30
N ILE A 153 10.89 -0.56 7.01
CA ILE A 153 10.07 -1.59 7.65
C ILE A 153 11.02 -2.52 8.40
N SER A 154 11.09 -2.38 9.71
CA SER A 154 11.90 -3.21 10.58
C SER A 154 11.07 -4.38 11.12
N THR A 155 11.54 -5.60 10.86
CA THR A 155 10.96 -6.85 11.37
C THR A 155 12.02 -7.66 12.10
N LYS A 156 11.64 -8.80 12.69
CA LYS A 156 12.61 -9.76 13.24
C LYS A 156 13.62 -10.28 12.20
N ALA A 157 13.27 -10.29 10.91
CA ALA A 157 14.13 -10.78 9.84
C ALA A 157 15.15 -9.73 9.35
N GLY A 158 15.00 -8.46 9.74
CA GLY A 158 15.82 -7.35 9.28
C GLY A 158 14.99 -6.12 8.92
N THR A 159 15.66 -5.10 8.39
CA THR A 159 15.00 -3.87 7.92
C THR A 159 15.02 -3.81 6.41
N GLU A 160 13.84 -3.56 5.83
CA GLU A 160 13.68 -3.28 4.41
C GLU A 160 13.41 -1.79 4.19
N TYR A 161 14.10 -1.19 3.24
CA TYR A 161 13.92 0.20 2.83
C TYR A 161 13.25 0.25 1.47
N LEU A 162 12.11 0.92 1.38
CA LEU A 162 11.35 1.15 0.15
C LEU A 162 11.50 2.61 -0.28
N SER A 163 11.74 2.84 -1.57
CA SER A 163 11.80 4.17 -2.18
C SER A 163 11.36 4.10 -3.64
N VAL A 164 11.02 5.24 -4.23
CA VAL A 164 10.71 5.31 -5.66
C VAL A 164 11.96 5.66 -6.46
N HIS A 165 12.34 4.81 -7.41
CA HIS A 165 13.39 5.05 -8.39
C HIS A 165 12.86 4.77 -9.80
N HIS A 166 13.06 5.72 -10.71
CA HIS A 166 12.59 5.65 -12.11
C HIS A 166 11.11 5.24 -12.25
N GLY A 167 10.25 5.77 -11.39
CA GLY A 167 8.80 5.50 -11.42
C GLY A 167 8.39 4.10 -10.93
N SER A 168 9.29 3.34 -10.30
CA SER A 168 8.98 2.07 -9.65
C SER A 168 9.45 2.04 -8.21
N VAL A 169 8.79 1.23 -7.37
CA VAL A 169 9.22 1.05 -5.97
C VAL A 169 10.34 0.02 -5.93
N THR A 170 11.49 0.43 -5.41
CA THR A 170 12.65 -0.43 -5.19
C THR A 170 12.82 -0.74 -3.72
N SER A 171 13.31 -1.94 -3.40
CA SER A 171 13.72 -2.32 -2.04
C SER A 171 15.22 -2.45 -1.90
N ALA A 172 15.74 -2.02 -0.75
CA ALA A 172 17.13 -2.23 -0.34
C ALA A 172 17.17 -2.75 1.12
N SER A 173 18.23 -3.48 1.45
CA SER A 173 18.54 -3.92 2.83
C SER A 173 19.38 -2.89 3.60
N GLU A 174 19.91 -1.89 2.90
CA GLU A 174 20.74 -0.83 3.48
C GLU A 174 20.06 0.54 3.30
N PRO A 175 20.25 1.47 4.26
CA PRO A 175 19.68 2.80 4.16
C PRO A 175 20.33 3.59 3.00
N PRO A 176 19.59 4.49 2.32
CA PRO A 176 20.12 5.24 1.17
C PRO A 176 21.33 6.13 1.47
N SER A 177 21.54 6.49 2.74
CA SER A 177 22.79 7.12 3.21
C SER A 177 23.01 6.89 4.70
N ALA A 178 24.26 7.04 5.16
CA ALA A 178 24.61 6.97 6.58
C ALA A 178 23.96 8.12 7.41
N ALA A 179 23.78 9.30 6.81
CA ALA A 179 23.08 10.41 7.43
C ALA A 179 21.60 10.09 7.67
N MET A 180 20.96 9.47 6.69
CA MET A 180 19.60 8.94 6.84
C MET A 180 19.53 7.84 7.89
N ALA A 181 20.49 6.91 7.88
CA ALA A 181 20.55 5.84 8.89
C ALA A 181 20.54 6.41 10.31
N ALA A 182 21.29 7.50 10.56
CA ALA A 182 21.33 8.18 11.86
C ALA A 182 20.02 8.88 12.24
N SER A 183 19.26 9.40 11.27
CA SER A 183 17.92 10.00 11.49
C SER A 183 16.79 8.96 11.58
N LEU A 184 17.03 7.76 11.03
CA LEU A 184 16.09 6.65 10.91
C LEU A 184 16.10 5.68 12.11
N LEU A 185 17.06 5.81 13.04
CA LEU A 185 17.21 4.85 14.14
C LEU A 185 15.91 4.72 14.94
N PRO A 186 15.28 3.52 14.96
CA PRO A 186 14.22 3.23 15.89
C PRO A 186 14.76 3.44 17.31
N ARG A 187 14.06 4.23 18.12
CA ARG A 187 14.36 4.30 19.56
C ARG A 187 13.72 3.16 20.35
N SER A 188 12.83 2.40 19.72
CA SER A 188 12.11 1.29 20.32
C SER A 188 12.62 -0.04 19.78
N GLU A 189 12.92 -0.96 20.68
CA GLU A 189 13.11 -2.37 20.33
C GLU A 189 11.81 -2.95 19.75
N GLY A 190 11.92 -3.77 18.72
CA GLY A 190 10.78 -4.46 18.10
C GLY A 190 10.46 -4.02 16.68
N GLU A 191 9.40 -4.63 16.13
CA GLU A 191 8.94 -4.35 14.77
C GLU A 191 8.38 -2.94 14.68
N ASN A 192 8.79 -2.21 13.65
CA ASN A 192 8.36 -0.82 13.48
C ASN A 192 8.36 -0.44 12.00
N THR A 193 7.55 0.56 11.68
CA THR A 193 7.57 1.20 10.37
C THR A 193 7.88 2.67 10.54
N VAL A 194 8.83 3.17 9.76
CA VAL A 194 9.27 4.56 9.74
C VAL A 194 9.10 5.11 8.33
N VAL A 195 8.41 6.22 8.18
CA VAL A 195 8.28 6.95 6.91
C VAL A 195 9.08 8.24 7.03
N VAL A 196 9.94 8.49 6.06
CA VAL A 196 10.75 9.71 5.96
C VAL A 196 10.42 10.42 4.67
N VAL A 197 10.13 11.70 4.76
CA VAL A 197 9.98 12.58 3.61
C VAL A 197 11.15 13.56 3.63
N LEU A 198 11.94 13.52 2.58
CA LEU A 198 13.09 14.40 2.39
C LEU A 198 12.66 15.73 1.76
N PRO A 199 13.45 16.81 1.93
CA PRO A 199 13.23 18.06 1.24
C PRO A 199 13.09 17.86 -0.27
N GLY A 200 12.24 18.68 -0.89
CA GLY A 200 12.05 18.65 -2.33
C GLY A 200 13.33 19.03 -3.05
N THR A 201 13.77 18.20 -4.00
CA THR A 201 14.80 18.62 -4.95
C THR A 201 14.09 19.34 -6.10
N THR A 202 14.32 20.64 -6.24
CA THR A 202 13.89 21.39 -7.43
C THR A 202 14.35 20.66 -8.70
N GLY A 203 13.42 20.25 -9.57
CA GLY A 203 13.74 19.67 -10.88
C GLY A 203 13.51 18.16 -11.03
N LEU A 204 12.78 17.49 -10.12
CA LEU A 204 12.27 16.15 -10.42
C LEU A 204 11.13 16.24 -11.44
N ASP A 205 11.26 15.48 -12.53
CA ASP A 205 10.15 15.30 -13.47
C ASP A 205 8.95 14.72 -12.73
N ARG A 206 7.76 15.25 -13.06
CA ARG A 206 6.51 14.74 -12.50
C ARG A 206 6.36 13.28 -12.92
N GLN A 207 6.48 12.38 -11.96
CA GLN A 207 6.29 10.96 -12.20
C GLN A 207 4.80 10.69 -12.48
N ASP A 208 4.52 9.90 -13.52
CA ASP A 208 3.17 9.41 -13.76
C ASP A 208 2.95 8.14 -12.93
N ALA A 209 2.21 8.28 -11.84
CA ALA A 209 1.79 7.14 -11.02
C ALA A 209 0.48 6.52 -11.54
N ASN A 210 -0.10 6.97 -12.65
CA ASN A 210 -1.40 6.46 -13.08
C ASN A 210 -1.29 5.05 -13.66
N ILE A 211 -2.32 4.24 -13.39
CA ILE A 211 -2.50 2.94 -14.04
C ILE A 211 -3.20 3.17 -15.38
N CYS A 212 -2.68 2.52 -16.43
CA CYS A 212 -3.29 2.55 -17.74
C CYS A 212 -4.76 2.07 -17.67
N GLN A 213 -5.66 2.78 -18.34
CA GLN A 213 -7.11 2.49 -18.30
C GLN A 213 -7.53 1.35 -19.26
N ASN A 214 -6.56 0.63 -19.83
CA ASN A 214 -6.84 -0.50 -20.70
C ASN A 214 -7.36 -1.70 -19.89
N PRO A 215 -8.23 -2.55 -20.47
CA PRO A 215 -8.69 -3.76 -19.80
C PRO A 215 -7.53 -4.66 -19.37
N LEU A 216 -7.60 -5.15 -18.14
CA LEU A 216 -6.64 -6.09 -17.57
C LEU A 216 -7.09 -7.52 -17.82
N LYS A 217 -6.13 -8.42 -18.03
CA LYS A 217 -6.36 -9.87 -17.96
C LYS A 217 -6.22 -10.31 -16.51
N VAL A 218 -7.33 -10.81 -15.97
CA VAL A 218 -7.48 -11.24 -14.57
C VAL A 218 -7.99 -12.68 -14.57
N SER A 219 -7.56 -13.49 -13.60
CA SER A 219 -8.13 -14.82 -13.38
C SER A 219 -9.63 -14.72 -13.19
N GLU A 220 -10.40 -15.54 -13.92
CA GLU A 220 -11.86 -15.55 -13.83
C GLU A 220 -12.33 -15.87 -12.40
N TYR A 221 -11.66 -16.82 -11.74
CA TYR A 221 -11.93 -17.16 -10.35
C TYR A 221 -11.71 -15.96 -9.41
N GLU A 222 -10.58 -15.27 -9.55
CA GLU A 222 -10.23 -14.15 -8.67
C GLU A 222 -11.19 -12.97 -8.88
N TRP A 223 -11.53 -12.70 -10.14
CA TRP A 223 -12.50 -11.67 -10.49
C TRP A 223 -13.89 -11.99 -9.92
N LEU A 224 -14.40 -13.21 -10.12
CA LEU A 224 -15.68 -13.64 -9.57
C LEU A 224 -15.70 -13.52 -8.04
N ARG A 225 -14.60 -13.86 -7.37
CA ARG A 225 -14.48 -13.73 -5.92
C ARG A 225 -14.50 -12.27 -5.47
N MET A 226 -13.70 -11.38 -6.09
CA MET A 226 -13.74 -9.93 -5.81
C MET A 226 -15.13 -9.35 -6.03
N TYR A 227 -15.79 -9.73 -7.12
CA TYR A 227 -17.14 -9.30 -7.43
C TYR A 227 -18.16 -9.80 -6.39
N GLN A 228 -18.07 -11.05 -5.93
CA GLN A 228 -18.91 -11.58 -4.86
C GLN A 228 -18.74 -10.83 -3.54
N LEU A 229 -17.50 -10.52 -3.14
CA LEU A 229 -17.22 -9.74 -1.93
C LEU A 229 -17.90 -8.36 -1.98
N SER A 230 -17.93 -7.72 -3.16
CA SER A 230 -18.61 -6.43 -3.35
C SER A 230 -20.14 -6.53 -3.25
N ARG A 231 -20.73 -7.70 -3.55
CA ARG A 231 -22.18 -7.90 -3.58
C ARG A 231 -22.82 -8.18 -2.23
N ASN A 232 -22.04 -8.58 -1.22
CA ASN A 232 -22.55 -8.79 0.13
C ASN A 232 -23.18 -7.51 0.74
N TYR A 233 -22.85 -6.33 0.20
CA TYR A 233 -23.46 -5.04 0.56
C TYR A 233 -24.92 -4.88 0.10
N LEU A 234 -25.34 -5.54 -1.00
CA LEU A 234 -26.71 -5.42 -1.53
C LEU A 234 -27.74 -6.28 -0.76
N MET A 235 -27.30 -7.11 0.19
CA MET A 235 -28.15 -8.04 0.94
C MET A 235 -28.26 -7.68 2.44
N ALA A 236 -27.56 -6.66 2.92
CA ALA A 236 -27.55 -6.28 4.33
C ALA A 236 -28.81 -5.51 4.81
N ASP A 237 -29.73 -5.18 3.91
CA ASP A 237 -31.06 -4.60 4.21
C ASP A 237 -32.18 -5.66 4.23
N ARG A 238 -31.99 -6.79 4.94
CA ARG A 238 -33.07 -7.75 5.20
C ARG A 238 -33.22 -8.10 6.67
#